data_AF-A0A6F9APW5-F1
#
_entry.id   AF-A0A6F9APW5-F1
#
_cell.length_a   1.000
_cell.length_b   1.000
_cell.length_c   1.000
_cell.angle_alpha   90.00
_cell.angle_beta   90.00
_cell.angle_gamma   90.00
#
_symmetry.space_group_name_H-M   'P 1'
#
loop_
_entity.id
_entity.type
_entity.pdbx_description
1 polymer ?
#
loop_
_entity_poly.entity_id
_entity_poly.type
_entity_poly.pdbx_seq_one_letter_code
_entity_poly.pdbx_strand_id
1 'polypeptide(L)'
;NDYRKLSMQCKDFVVGVLDLCRDTEEVEAILNGDVTAEKEAGQGLRSLLSRVKLAIKYEVKKFVAHPNCQQQLLTIWYENLSGLREQTIAVKCLVVVAVAVGLPLLVVGYWFAPCSRFVAHAASFILFLCLLLFNASDRFEGITTMPNVTVTDHPMQIYRVKTTEFSWTEILIMVWVTEGPREYTQQLWNVLDFGMLSIFIAAFTARFFAFVQATRAQQYVNEKIHATDLSLVTLPPEVKYFTYARDKWLPSDPQLISEGLYAIAVVLSFTRIAYILPANESFGPLQISLGRTVKDIFKFMVLFIMVFLAFMIGMFILYSYYLGAKVNPAFTTVEESFKTLFWSIFGLSEVSSVVLKYNHKFIENIGYVLYGIYNVTMVV
;
A
#
# COMPACT_ATOMS: atom_id res chain seq x y z
N ASN A 1 20.28 -23.05 -23.38
CA ASN A 1 21.31 -23.02 -22.32
C ASN A 1 22.61 -22.40 -22.80
N ASP A 2 23.06 -22.69 -24.03
CA ASP A 2 24.34 -22.19 -24.54
C ASP A 2 24.41 -20.67 -24.68
N TYR A 3 23.34 -20.01 -25.14
CA TYR A 3 23.26 -18.54 -25.15
C TYR A 3 23.40 -17.91 -23.76
N ARG A 4 22.90 -18.56 -22.70
CA ARG A 4 23.08 -18.07 -21.32
C ARG A 4 24.53 -18.21 -20.88
N LYS A 5 25.19 -19.30 -21.27
CA LYS A 5 26.62 -19.51 -21.00
C LYS A 5 27.49 -18.47 -21.71
N LEU A 6 27.24 -18.24 -23.00
CA LEU A 6 27.91 -17.18 -23.77
C LEU A 6 27.64 -15.79 -23.18
N SER A 7 26.39 -15.50 -22.81
CA SER A 7 26.04 -14.23 -22.15
C SER A 7 26.80 -14.05 -20.84
N MET A 8 26.92 -15.10 -20.01
CA MET A 8 27.71 -15.05 -18.78
C MET A 8 29.20 -14.82 -19.06
N GLN A 9 29.78 -15.48 -20.07
CA GLN A 9 31.16 -15.23 -20.49
C GLN A 9 31.39 -13.77 -20.89
N CYS A 10 30.49 -13.17 -21.67
CA CYS A 10 30.58 -11.75 -22.03
C CYS A 10 30.47 -10.84 -20.80
N LYS A 11 29.59 -11.15 -19.85
CA LYS A 11 29.45 -10.38 -18.60
C LYS A 11 30.71 -10.46 -17.74
N ASP A 12 31.28 -11.65 -17.60
CA ASP A 12 32.49 -11.89 -16.81
C ASP A 12 33.73 -11.24 -17.45
N PHE A 13 33.82 -11.21 -18.78
CA PHE A 13 34.87 -10.50 -19.50
C PHE A 13 34.91 -9.01 -19.14
N VAL A 14 33.76 -8.33 -19.16
CA VAL A 14 33.68 -6.89 -18.84
C VAL A 14 34.05 -6.62 -17.38
N VAL A 15 33.72 -7.53 -16.46
CA VAL A 15 34.16 -7.44 -15.05
C VAL A 15 35.68 -7.57 -14.96
N GLY A 16 36.26 -8.55 -15.65
CA GLY A 16 37.71 -8.75 -15.67
C GLY A 16 38.50 -7.56 -16.25
N VAL A 17 37.92 -6.78 -17.17
CA VAL A 17 38.54 -5.54 -17.64
C VAL A 17 38.56 -4.48 -16.54
N LEU A 18 37.49 -4.36 -15.74
CA LEU A 18 37.41 -3.42 -14.63
C LEU A 18 38.32 -3.79 -13.44
N ASP A 19 38.58 -5.09 -13.24
CA ASP A 19 39.54 -5.61 -12.26
C ASP A 19 40.98 -5.17 -12.56
N LEU A 20 41.31 -4.92 -13.83
CA LEU A 20 42.67 -4.57 -14.26
C LEU A 20 42.99 -3.08 -14.13
N CYS A 21 42.00 -2.24 -13.80
CA CYS A 21 42.23 -0.82 -13.60
C CYS A 21 43.05 -0.55 -12.35
N ARG A 22 44.06 0.30 -12.48
CA ARG A 22 45.01 0.64 -11.40
C ARG A 22 44.71 1.99 -10.77
N ASP A 23 44.22 2.93 -11.56
CA ASP A 23 44.01 4.31 -11.15
C ASP A 23 42.54 4.73 -11.33
N THR A 24 42.13 5.76 -10.57
CA THR A 24 40.75 6.30 -10.62
C THR A 24 40.40 6.84 -12.00
N GLU A 25 41.36 7.35 -12.76
CA GLU A 25 41.17 7.85 -14.12
C GLU A 25 40.74 6.73 -15.09
N GLU A 26 41.36 5.55 -15.00
CA GLU A 26 41.00 4.40 -15.82
C GLU A 26 39.59 3.89 -15.48
N VAL A 27 39.26 3.87 -14.19
CA VAL A 27 37.92 3.49 -13.71
C VAL A 27 36.88 4.48 -14.23
N GLU A 28 37.11 5.79 -14.09
CA GLU A 28 36.19 6.81 -14.58
C GLU A 28 36.01 6.76 -16.10
N ALA A 29 37.08 6.51 -16.86
CA ALA A 29 37.01 6.34 -18.31
C ALA A 29 36.11 5.16 -18.71
N ILE A 30 36.18 4.04 -17.98
CA ILE A 30 35.32 2.87 -18.24
C ILE A 30 33.86 3.15 -17.85
N LEU A 31 33.62 3.81 -16.72
CA LEU A 31 32.27 4.04 -16.20
C LEU A 31 31.49 5.13 -16.95
N ASN A 32 32.19 6.14 -17.47
CA ASN A 32 31.60 7.28 -18.17
C ASN A 32 31.69 7.14 -19.69
N GLY A 33 32.64 6.35 -20.21
CA GLY A 33 32.87 6.25 -21.66
C GLY A 33 33.43 7.56 -22.23
N ASP A 34 33.18 7.80 -23.52
CA ASP A 34 33.66 9.01 -24.20
C ASP A 34 32.77 10.22 -23.89
N VAL A 35 33.26 11.05 -22.97
CA VAL A 35 32.59 12.27 -22.48
C VAL A 35 32.50 13.34 -23.58
N THR A 36 33.34 13.28 -24.62
CA THR A 36 33.40 14.30 -25.68
C THR A 36 32.23 14.21 -26.64
N ALA A 37 31.87 13.00 -27.08
CA ALA A 37 30.72 12.75 -27.96
C ALA A 37 29.36 13.06 -27.29
N GLU A 38 29.24 12.86 -25.97
CA GLU A 38 27.99 13.15 -25.24
C GLU A 38 27.78 14.64 -24.93
N LYS A 39 28.87 15.42 -24.80
CA LYS A 39 28.81 16.88 -24.61
C LYS A 39 28.29 17.61 -25.86
N GLU A 40 28.61 17.13 -27.05
CA GLU A 40 28.12 17.69 -28.33
C GLU A 40 26.61 17.47 -28.52
N ALA A 41 26.02 16.46 -27.86
CA ALA A 41 24.59 16.17 -27.90
C ALA A 41 23.73 17.04 -26.94
N GLY A 42 24.29 18.08 -26.33
CA GLY A 42 23.55 19.07 -25.52
C GLY A 42 23.04 18.57 -24.16
N GLN A 43 23.52 17.42 -23.67
CA GLN A 43 23.10 16.86 -22.37
C GLN A 43 24.03 17.31 -21.23
N GLY A 44 23.89 18.55 -20.79
CA GLY A 44 24.56 19.06 -19.59
C GLY A 44 24.23 18.22 -18.34
N LEU A 45 25.26 17.84 -17.57
CA LEU A 45 25.24 17.13 -16.28
C LEU A 45 24.60 15.72 -16.25
N ARG A 46 23.90 15.30 -17.31
CA ARG A 46 23.24 13.98 -17.41
C ARG A 46 24.21 12.84 -17.77
N SER A 47 25.45 13.18 -18.14
CA SER A 47 26.48 12.30 -18.73
C SER A 47 27.38 11.53 -17.74
N LEU A 48 27.29 11.79 -16.42
CA LEU A 48 27.96 10.91 -15.46
C LEU A 48 27.31 9.52 -15.46
N LEU A 49 28.15 8.49 -15.49
CA LEU A 49 27.83 7.07 -15.34
C LEU A 49 27.01 6.46 -16.50
N SER A 50 27.19 6.91 -17.75
CA SER A 50 26.47 6.40 -18.94
C SER A 50 26.57 4.88 -19.10
N ARG A 51 27.78 4.30 -18.94
CA ARG A 51 28.03 2.86 -19.04
C ARG A 51 27.44 2.10 -17.86
N VAL A 52 27.41 2.69 -16.67
CA VAL A 52 26.75 2.09 -15.50
C VAL A 52 25.23 2.04 -15.71
N LYS A 53 24.61 3.11 -16.21
CA LYS A 53 23.18 3.12 -16.57
C LYS A 53 22.87 2.03 -17.61
N LEU A 54 23.76 1.85 -18.60
CA LEU A 54 23.63 0.78 -19.59
C LEU A 54 23.81 -0.62 -18.98
N ALA A 55 24.78 -0.79 -18.08
CA ALA A 55 25.01 -2.04 -17.36
C ALA A 55 23.82 -2.42 -16.47
N ILE A 56 23.15 -1.44 -15.85
CA ILE A 56 21.90 -1.63 -15.11
C ILE A 56 20.79 -2.08 -16.08
N LYS A 57 20.64 -1.41 -17.23
CA LYS A 57 19.65 -1.77 -18.26
C LYS A 57 19.82 -3.21 -18.78
N TYR A 58 21.06 -3.68 -18.92
CA TYR A 58 21.37 -5.05 -19.37
C TYR A 58 21.57 -6.07 -18.24
N GLU A 59 21.25 -5.68 -16.99
CA GLU A 59 21.38 -6.52 -15.81
C GLU A 59 22.78 -7.17 -15.66
N VAL A 60 23.85 -6.42 -15.89
CA VAL A 60 25.24 -6.87 -15.67
C VAL A 60 25.60 -6.68 -14.19
N LYS A 61 24.98 -7.49 -13.33
CA LYS A 61 24.97 -7.30 -11.87
C LYS A 61 26.38 -7.26 -11.24
N LYS A 62 27.29 -8.15 -11.67
CA LYS A 62 28.67 -8.21 -11.14
C LYS A 62 29.48 -6.95 -11.43
N PHE A 63 29.30 -6.34 -12.60
CA PHE A 63 29.99 -5.11 -12.98
C PHE A 63 29.57 -3.94 -12.09
N VAL A 64 28.25 -3.78 -11.86
CA VAL A 64 27.74 -2.71 -11.00
C VAL A 64 28.14 -2.97 -9.54
N ALA A 65 28.10 -4.21 -9.07
CA ALA A 65 28.49 -4.59 -7.71
C ALA A 65 30.01 -4.61 -7.47
N HIS A 66 30.83 -4.33 -8.49
CA HIS A 66 32.29 -4.37 -8.38
C HIS A 66 32.82 -3.30 -7.40
N PRO A 67 33.82 -3.59 -6.54
CA PRO A 67 34.34 -2.63 -5.56
C PRO A 67 34.73 -1.28 -6.15
N ASN A 68 35.46 -1.25 -7.27
CA ASN A 68 35.87 0.00 -7.94
C ASN A 68 34.65 0.82 -8.43
N CYS A 69 33.60 0.15 -8.93
CA CYS A 69 32.37 0.81 -9.36
C CYS A 69 31.58 1.35 -8.16
N GLN A 70 31.46 0.55 -7.09
CA GLN A 70 30.75 0.93 -5.86
C GLN A 70 31.44 2.10 -5.16
N GLN A 71 32.77 2.12 -5.11
CA GLN A 71 33.54 3.22 -4.53
C GLN A 71 33.27 4.53 -5.27
N GLN A 72 33.27 4.53 -6.61
CA GLN A 72 32.95 5.73 -7.39
C GLN A 72 31.51 6.21 -7.14
N LEU A 73 30.55 5.28 -7.12
CA LEU A 73 29.15 5.60 -6.81
C LEU A 73 28.98 6.17 -5.39
N LEU A 74 29.72 5.64 -4.41
CA LEU A 74 29.72 6.14 -3.04
C LEU A 74 30.33 7.54 -2.93
N THR A 75 31.41 7.82 -3.66
CA THR A 75 32.01 9.16 -3.71
C THR A 75 31.02 10.19 -4.24
N ILE A 76 30.29 9.85 -5.31
CA ILE A 76 29.24 10.71 -5.88
C ILE A 76 28.05 10.84 -4.91
N TRP A 77 27.68 9.77 -4.20
CA TRP A 77 26.56 9.78 -3.26
C TRP A 77 26.82 10.68 -2.03
N TYR A 78 28.05 10.70 -1.53
CA TYR A 78 28.47 11.47 -0.36
C TYR A 78 29.22 12.76 -0.72
N GLU A 79 29.20 13.24 -1.97
CA GLU A 79 30.01 14.37 -2.46
C GLU A 79 29.90 15.62 -1.57
N ASN A 80 28.68 15.97 -1.15
CA ASN A 80 28.41 17.12 -0.28
C ASN A 80 28.38 16.78 1.23
N LEU A 81 28.56 15.52 1.61
CA LEU A 81 28.41 14.98 2.97
C LEU A 81 29.52 13.96 3.30
N SER A 82 30.75 14.25 2.90
CA SER A 82 31.90 13.34 3.05
C SER A 82 32.13 12.91 4.50
N GLY A 83 31.95 13.84 5.43
CA GLY A 83 32.07 13.59 6.88
C GLY A 83 31.00 12.65 7.45
N LEU A 84 29.87 12.42 6.76
CA LEU A 84 28.78 11.53 7.20
C LEU A 84 29.04 10.06 6.86
N ARG A 85 29.92 9.78 5.88
CA ARG A 85 30.19 8.42 5.37
C ARG A 85 30.66 7.48 6.48
N GLU A 86 31.65 7.92 7.26
CA GLU A 86 32.31 7.12 8.30
C GLU A 86 31.64 7.21 9.69
N GLN A 87 30.54 7.96 9.80
CA GLN A 87 29.84 8.14 11.08
C GLN A 87 29.06 6.91 11.51
N THR A 88 28.84 6.79 12.82
CA THR A 88 28.04 5.73 13.42
C THR A 88 26.59 5.79 12.95
N ILE A 89 25.91 4.64 13.02
CA ILE A 89 24.48 4.54 12.68
C ILE A 89 23.65 5.51 13.53
N ALA A 90 24.00 5.70 14.80
CA ALA A 90 23.32 6.63 15.70
C ALA A 90 23.36 8.08 15.18
N VAL A 91 24.53 8.55 14.71
CA VAL A 91 24.67 9.89 14.12
C VAL A 91 23.87 9.99 12.82
N LYS A 92 23.93 8.96 11.96
CA LYS A 92 23.13 8.91 10.71
C LYS A 92 21.62 8.97 11.00
N CYS A 93 21.13 8.22 12.00
CA CYS A 93 19.73 8.28 12.43
C CYS A 93 19.37 9.65 13.01
N LEU A 94 20.24 10.25 13.82
CA LEU A 94 20.01 11.59 14.39
C LEU A 94 19.91 12.64 13.28
N VAL A 95 20.75 12.56 12.25
CA VAL A 95 20.65 13.44 11.07
C VAL A 95 19.33 13.24 10.33
N VAL A 96 18.86 12.00 10.14
CA VAL A 96 17.55 11.74 9.51
C VAL A 96 16.41 12.33 10.33
N VAL A 97 16.42 12.15 11.66
CA VAL A 97 15.41 12.72 12.56
C VAL A 97 15.47 14.25 12.54
N ALA A 98 16.67 14.84 12.60
CA ALA A 98 16.85 16.29 12.53
C ALA A 98 16.35 16.87 11.20
N VAL A 99 16.59 16.19 10.07
CA VAL A 99 16.06 16.60 8.76
C VAL A 99 14.54 16.42 8.69
N ALA A 100 13.98 15.35 9.26
CA ALA A 100 12.53 15.13 9.28
C ALA A 100 11.80 16.20 10.12
N VAL A 101 12.33 16.54 11.30
CA VAL A 101 11.80 17.61 12.16
C VAL A 101 12.04 18.98 11.54
N GLY A 102 13.19 19.20 10.90
CA GLY A 102 13.55 20.44 10.22
C GLY A 102 12.91 20.60 8.84
N LEU A 103 12.20 19.60 8.32
CA LEU A 103 11.63 19.62 6.97
C LEU A 103 10.70 20.82 6.71
N PRO A 104 9.85 21.26 7.66
CA PRO A 104 9.04 22.47 7.47
C PRO A 104 9.89 23.72 7.24
N LEU A 105 11.06 23.83 7.89
CA LEU A 105 11.99 24.95 7.73
C LEU A 105 12.83 24.80 6.45
N LEU A 106 13.22 23.57 6.11
CA LEU A 106 13.96 23.27 4.88
C LEU A 106 13.12 23.48 3.63
N VAL A 107 11.81 23.24 3.67
CA VAL A 107 10.89 23.54 2.55
C VAL A 107 10.82 25.05 2.30
N VAL A 108 10.75 25.86 3.37
CA VAL A 108 10.83 27.33 3.25
C VAL A 108 12.20 27.76 2.73
N GLY A 109 13.29 27.16 3.21
CA GLY A 109 14.65 27.40 2.73
C GLY A 109 14.90 26.94 1.29
N TYR A 110 14.24 25.89 0.83
CA TYR A 110 14.36 25.34 -0.53
C TYR A 110 13.84 26.33 -1.58
N TRP A 111 12.87 27.18 -1.22
CA TRP A 111 12.45 28.32 -2.05
C TRP A 111 13.62 29.28 -2.34
N PHE A 112 14.62 29.33 -1.46
CA PHE A 112 15.80 30.19 -1.57
C PHE A 112 17.07 29.44 -2.05
N ALA A 113 17.20 28.13 -1.82
CA ALA A 113 18.34 27.33 -2.31
C ALA A 113 18.01 25.82 -2.43
N PRO A 114 18.01 25.20 -3.63
CA PRO A 114 17.59 23.83 -3.82
C PRO A 114 18.72 22.80 -3.62
N CYS A 115 18.94 22.33 -2.38
CA CYS A 115 19.97 21.30 -2.10
C CYS A 115 19.41 20.07 -1.37
N SER A 116 19.55 18.91 -2.01
CA SER A 116 19.21 17.52 -1.59
C SER A 116 17.76 17.03 -1.85
N ARG A 117 17.59 16.16 -2.85
CA ARG A 117 16.29 15.58 -3.26
C ARG A 117 15.93 14.30 -2.49
N PHE A 118 16.89 13.39 -2.27
CA PHE A 118 16.60 12.06 -1.72
C PHE A 118 16.13 12.07 -0.25
N VAL A 119 16.83 12.81 0.61
CA VAL A 119 16.47 12.90 2.04
C VAL A 119 15.10 13.58 2.22
N ALA A 120 14.80 14.57 1.38
CA ALA A 120 13.49 15.23 1.37
C ALA A 120 12.34 14.29 0.98
N HIS A 121 12.52 13.40 -0.01
CA HIS A 121 11.49 12.42 -0.38
C HIS A 121 11.25 11.37 0.72
N ALA A 122 12.32 10.83 1.33
CA ALA A 122 12.20 9.86 2.40
C ALA A 122 11.54 10.48 3.66
N ALA A 123 11.94 11.69 4.01
CA ALA A 123 11.37 12.41 5.15
C ALA A 123 9.90 12.84 4.90
N SER A 124 9.54 13.24 3.68
CA SER A 124 8.15 13.51 3.28
C SER A 124 7.25 12.28 3.43
N PHE A 125 7.72 11.11 3.01
CA PHE A 125 6.97 9.86 3.17
C PHE A 125 6.82 9.45 4.64
N ILE A 126 7.86 9.61 5.47
CA ILE A 126 7.77 9.37 6.92
C ILE A 126 6.76 10.33 7.56
N LEU A 127 6.79 11.62 7.20
CA LEU A 127 5.81 12.59 7.67
C LEU A 127 4.38 12.23 7.27
N PHE A 128 4.17 11.74 6.05
CA PHE A 128 2.88 11.24 5.60
C PHE A 128 2.39 10.06 6.46
N LEU A 129 3.24 9.08 6.77
CA LEU A 129 2.89 7.98 7.67
C LEU A 129 2.56 8.47 9.09
N CYS A 130 3.30 9.46 9.60
CA CYS A 130 3.01 10.10 10.87
C CYS A 130 1.66 10.84 10.86
N LEU A 131 1.32 11.54 9.77
CA LEU A 131 0.02 12.20 9.61
C LEU A 131 -1.13 11.18 9.60
N LEU A 132 -0.97 10.01 8.97
CA LEU A 132 -1.96 8.93 9.02
C LEU A 132 -2.17 8.41 10.45
N LEU A 133 -1.09 8.21 11.20
CA LEU A 133 -1.15 7.79 12.60
C LEU A 133 -1.81 8.86 13.48
N PHE A 134 -1.44 10.12 13.27
CA PHE A 134 -1.98 11.25 14.02
C PHE A 134 -3.47 11.44 13.74
N ASN A 135 -3.93 11.27 12.49
CA ASN A 135 -5.35 11.30 12.13
C ASN A 135 -6.19 10.19 12.82
N ALA A 136 -5.55 9.09 13.21
CA ALA A 136 -6.19 8.01 13.96
C ALA A 136 -6.08 8.19 15.48
N SER A 137 -5.18 9.06 15.96
CA SER A 137 -4.77 9.14 17.36
C SER A 137 -5.89 9.53 18.31
N ASP A 138 -6.82 10.37 17.85
CA ASP A 138 -7.98 10.87 18.58
C ASP A 138 -8.89 9.73 19.09
N ARG A 139 -8.77 8.53 18.51
CA ARG A 139 -9.61 7.35 18.80
C ARG A 139 -8.85 6.21 19.45
N PHE A 140 -7.58 6.41 19.87
CA PHE A 140 -6.76 5.34 20.44
C PHE A 140 -7.28 4.80 21.78
N GLU A 141 -7.90 5.64 22.60
CA GLU A 141 -8.56 5.21 23.85
C GLU A 141 -9.96 4.60 23.62
N GLY A 142 -10.42 4.57 22.35
CA GLY A 142 -11.76 4.19 21.98
C GLY A 142 -12.73 5.37 21.92
N ILE A 143 -13.90 5.14 21.29
CA ILE A 143 -14.95 6.15 21.17
C ILE A 143 -15.89 6.06 22.39
N THR A 144 -16.19 7.20 23.00
CA THR A 144 -17.03 7.28 24.21
C THR A 144 -18.53 7.19 23.93
N THR A 145 -18.96 7.56 22.72
CA THR A 145 -20.36 7.54 22.31
C THR A 145 -20.73 6.24 21.60
N MET A 146 -21.95 5.76 21.85
CA MET A 146 -22.46 4.56 21.17
C MET A 146 -22.85 4.86 19.71
N PRO A 147 -22.73 3.88 18.78
CA PRO A 147 -23.00 4.10 17.35
C PRO A 147 -24.44 4.52 17.00
N ASN A 148 -25.40 4.27 17.88
CA ASN A 148 -26.83 4.59 17.73
C ASN A 148 -27.20 5.97 18.32
N VAL A 149 -26.26 6.66 18.98
CA VAL A 149 -26.51 7.97 19.61
C VAL A 149 -25.95 9.09 18.72
N THR A 150 -26.80 10.06 18.37
CA THR A 150 -26.41 11.27 17.65
C THR A 150 -26.07 12.40 18.62
N VAL A 151 -24.89 13.01 18.47
CA VAL A 151 -24.47 14.19 19.24
C VAL A 151 -24.19 15.32 18.26
N THR A 152 -24.93 16.41 18.37
CA THR A 152 -24.77 17.63 17.56
C THR A 152 -24.27 18.79 18.42
N ASP A 153 -23.56 19.74 17.84
CA ASP A 153 -23.04 20.91 18.56
C ASP A 153 -24.08 22.03 18.65
N HIS A 154 -24.99 22.07 17.69
CA HIS A 154 -26.11 23.01 17.64
C HIS A 154 -27.44 22.28 17.42
N PRO A 155 -28.56 22.77 17.99
CA PRO A 155 -29.87 22.11 17.89
C PRO A 155 -30.44 22.09 16.46
N MET A 156 -29.96 22.98 15.58
CA MET A 156 -30.35 23.03 14.17
C MET A 156 -29.36 22.32 13.24
N GLN A 157 -28.29 21.72 13.77
CA GLN A 157 -27.27 21.04 12.97
C GLN A 157 -27.72 19.60 12.64
N ILE A 158 -27.60 19.24 11.38
CA ILE A 158 -27.75 17.88 10.91
C ILE A 158 -26.53 17.06 11.35
N TYR A 159 -26.78 15.94 12.02
CA TYR A 159 -25.74 15.03 12.53
C TYR A 159 -24.67 14.69 11.48
N ARG A 160 -25.08 14.45 10.24
CA ARG A 160 -24.14 14.11 9.16
C ARG A 160 -23.15 15.21 8.81
N VAL A 161 -23.45 16.49 9.03
CA VAL A 161 -22.49 17.59 8.79
C VAL A 161 -21.28 17.42 9.69
N LYS A 162 -21.51 17.27 10.99
CA LYS A 162 -20.46 17.03 11.98
C LYS A 162 -19.60 15.80 11.66
N THR A 163 -20.23 14.68 11.27
CA THR A 163 -19.48 13.46 10.94
C THR A 163 -18.76 13.54 9.59
N THR A 164 -19.21 14.42 8.68
CA THR A 164 -18.68 14.49 7.32
C THR A 164 -17.74 15.66 7.05
N GLU A 165 -17.50 16.53 8.02
CA GLU A 165 -16.48 17.58 7.95
C GLU A 165 -15.08 16.99 7.79
N PHE A 166 -14.23 17.65 7.00
CA PHE A 166 -12.83 17.27 6.80
C PHE A 166 -11.99 17.83 7.94
N SER A 167 -11.19 16.96 8.58
CA SER A 167 -10.20 17.43 9.54
C SER A 167 -9.02 18.10 8.84
N TRP A 168 -8.31 18.97 9.56
CA TRP A 168 -7.10 19.62 9.05
C TRP A 168 -6.02 18.61 8.65
N THR A 169 -5.92 17.48 9.37
CA THR A 169 -5.02 16.37 9.07
C THR A 169 -5.40 15.65 7.78
N GLU A 170 -6.69 15.41 7.55
CA GLU A 170 -7.20 14.83 6.30
C GLU A 170 -6.91 15.75 5.10
N ILE A 171 -7.02 17.07 5.26
CA ILE A 171 -6.68 18.04 4.21
C ILE A 171 -5.19 17.97 3.88
N LEU A 172 -4.30 17.91 4.87
CA LEU A 172 -2.86 17.76 4.65
C LEU A 172 -2.51 16.46 3.92
N ILE A 173 -3.18 15.36 4.29
CA ILE A 173 -3.03 14.05 3.62
C ILE A 173 -3.51 14.16 2.17
N MET A 174 -4.65 14.81 1.92
CA MET A 174 -5.19 15.01 0.58
C MET A 174 -4.23 15.82 -0.30
N VAL A 175 -3.66 16.92 0.22
CA VAL A 175 -2.65 17.71 -0.50
C VAL A 175 -1.46 16.84 -0.89
N TRP A 176 -0.92 16.06 0.05
CA TRP A 176 0.19 15.14 -0.21
C TRP A 176 -0.13 14.13 -1.32
N VAL A 177 -1.33 13.53 -1.28
CA VAL A 177 -1.79 12.57 -2.29
C VAL A 177 -1.92 13.21 -3.67
N THR A 178 -2.33 14.48 -3.77
CA THR A 178 -2.48 15.17 -5.05
C THR A 178 -1.15 15.62 -5.67
N GLU A 179 -0.12 15.89 -4.86
CA GLU A 179 1.21 16.26 -5.34
C GLU A 179 2.05 15.03 -5.76
N GLY A 180 1.80 13.86 -5.16
CA GLY A 180 2.55 12.61 -5.40
C GLY A 180 2.60 12.08 -6.86
N PRO A 181 1.53 12.15 -7.69
CA PRO A 181 1.52 11.52 -9.01
C PRO A 181 2.49 12.16 -10.02
N ARG A 182 2.84 13.44 -9.87
CA ARG A 182 3.58 14.19 -10.90
C ARG A 182 5.02 13.71 -11.09
N GLU A 183 5.63 13.15 -10.04
CA GLU A 183 7.02 12.66 -10.07
C GLU A 183 7.11 11.15 -10.33
N TYR A 184 6.04 10.39 -10.06
CA TYR A 184 6.13 8.93 -9.97
C TYR A 184 5.96 8.18 -11.28
N THR A 185 5.30 8.72 -12.32
CA THR A 185 4.78 7.99 -13.51
C THR A 185 5.79 7.21 -14.39
N GLN A 186 7.08 7.12 -14.05
CA GLN A 186 8.13 6.60 -14.95
C GLN A 186 8.66 5.17 -14.65
N GLN A 187 8.20 4.44 -13.62
CA GLN A 187 8.76 3.11 -13.32
C GLN A 187 7.70 2.03 -13.02
N LEU A 188 7.87 0.80 -13.51
CA LEU A 188 6.92 -0.33 -13.36
C LEU A 188 6.61 -0.75 -11.90
N TRP A 189 7.44 -0.38 -10.93
CA TRP A 189 7.10 -0.51 -9.50
C TRP A 189 5.92 0.38 -9.08
N ASN A 190 5.50 1.32 -9.95
CA ASN A 190 4.34 2.16 -9.75
C ASN A 190 3.00 1.46 -9.66
N VAL A 191 2.83 0.20 -10.03
CA VAL A 191 1.45 -0.33 -10.07
C VAL A 191 0.85 -0.36 -8.66
N LEU A 192 1.64 -0.73 -7.64
CA LEU A 192 1.20 -0.67 -6.24
C LEU A 192 1.07 0.77 -5.75
N ASP A 193 1.97 1.66 -6.13
CA ASP A 193 1.94 3.07 -5.72
C ASP A 193 0.77 3.84 -6.37
N PHE A 194 0.56 3.63 -7.67
CA PHE A 194 -0.59 4.12 -8.42
C PHE A 194 -1.89 3.53 -7.88
N GLY A 195 -1.90 2.22 -7.57
CA GLY A 195 -3.02 1.57 -6.90
C GLY A 195 -3.37 2.25 -5.58
N MET A 196 -2.39 2.41 -4.69
CA MET A 196 -2.54 3.11 -3.41
C MET A 196 -3.06 4.54 -3.60
N LEU A 197 -2.44 5.34 -4.48
CA LEU A 197 -2.86 6.73 -4.75
C LEU A 197 -4.28 6.80 -5.32
N SER A 198 -4.62 5.89 -6.24
CA SER A 198 -5.97 5.82 -6.83
C SER A 198 -7.04 5.49 -5.79
N ILE A 199 -6.74 4.60 -4.83
CA ILE A 199 -7.66 4.25 -3.74
C ILE A 199 -7.82 5.44 -2.78
N PHE A 200 -6.77 6.20 -2.46
CA PHE A 200 -6.92 7.44 -1.69
C PHE A 200 -7.80 8.46 -2.41
N ILE A 201 -7.57 8.69 -3.70
CA ILE A 201 -8.38 9.63 -4.49
C ILE A 201 -9.84 9.18 -4.49
N ALA A 202 -10.11 7.89 -4.69
CA ALA A 202 -11.46 7.34 -4.64
C ALA A 202 -12.11 7.52 -3.25
N ALA A 203 -11.38 7.25 -2.17
CA ALA A 203 -11.85 7.43 -0.80
C ALA A 203 -12.21 8.91 -0.52
N PHE A 204 -11.29 9.84 -0.79
CA PHE A 204 -11.54 11.27 -0.60
C PHE A 204 -12.65 11.82 -1.50
N THR A 205 -12.81 11.28 -2.72
CA THR A 205 -13.91 11.65 -3.60
C THR A 205 -15.26 11.19 -3.03
N ALA A 206 -15.37 9.95 -2.53
CA ALA A 206 -16.58 9.47 -1.86
C ALA A 206 -16.89 10.28 -0.59
N ARG A 207 -15.86 10.63 0.19
CA ARG A 207 -15.94 11.52 1.36
C ARG A 207 -16.48 12.91 0.98
N PHE A 208 -15.96 13.48 -0.10
CA PHE A 208 -16.39 14.79 -0.62
C PHE A 208 -17.86 14.77 -1.06
N PHE A 209 -18.31 13.71 -1.74
CA PHE A 209 -19.73 13.54 -2.07
C PHE A 209 -20.61 13.45 -0.81
N ALA A 210 -20.19 12.72 0.22
CA ALA A 210 -20.91 12.64 1.50
C ALA A 210 -21.03 14.03 2.16
N PHE A 211 -19.94 14.80 2.18
CA PHE A 211 -19.89 16.16 2.70
C PHE A 211 -20.82 17.13 1.94
N VAL A 212 -20.81 17.09 0.61
CA VAL A 212 -21.66 17.95 -0.23
C VAL A 212 -23.15 17.65 0.02
N GLN A 213 -23.52 16.38 0.13
CA GLN A 213 -24.92 15.99 0.41
C GLN A 213 -25.36 16.45 1.80
N ALA A 214 -24.52 16.25 2.83
CA ALA A 214 -24.81 16.73 4.18
C ALA A 214 -24.94 18.26 4.25
N THR A 215 -24.05 18.98 3.55
CA THR A 215 -24.08 20.45 3.48
C THR A 215 -25.34 20.96 2.78
N ARG A 216 -25.76 20.33 1.67
CA ARG A 216 -27.02 20.67 0.99
C ARG A 216 -28.24 20.44 1.89
N ALA A 217 -28.25 19.34 2.64
CA ALA A 217 -29.31 19.07 3.62
C ALA A 217 -29.34 20.15 4.72
N GLN A 218 -28.18 20.59 5.20
CA GLN A 218 -28.09 21.66 6.19
C GLN A 218 -28.59 22.99 5.65
N GLN A 219 -28.22 23.34 4.41
CA GLN A 219 -28.71 24.54 3.73
C GLN A 219 -30.23 24.53 3.62
N TYR A 220 -30.83 23.40 3.24
CA TYR A 220 -32.29 23.24 3.22
C TYR A 220 -32.92 23.50 4.58
N VAL A 221 -32.35 22.94 5.66
CA VAL A 221 -32.85 23.16 7.03
C VAL A 221 -32.76 24.63 7.41
N ASN A 222 -31.63 25.28 7.14
CA ASN A 222 -31.41 26.69 7.48
C ASN A 222 -32.37 27.63 6.72
N GLU A 223 -32.67 27.33 5.45
CA GLU A 223 -33.53 28.17 4.62
C GLU A 223 -35.03 27.97 4.87
N LYS A 224 -35.47 26.73 5.10
CA LYS A 224 -36.90 26.38 5.11
C LYS A 224 -37.47 26.09 6.49
N ILE A 225 -36.63 25.93 7.51
CA ILE A 225 -37.07 25.53 8.85
C ILE A 225 -36.64 26.58 9.85
N HIS A 226 -37.62 27.27 10.42
CA HIS A 226 -37.43 28.23 11.51
C HIS A 226 -38.00 27.64 12.79
N ALA A 227 -37.27 26.69 13.38
CA ALA A 227 -37.60 26.07 14.66
C ALA A 227 -36.43 26.23 15.63
N THR A 228 -36.68 25.99 16.92
CA THR A 228 -35.64 26.03 17.97
C THR A 228 -34.79 24.76 17.98
N ASP A 229 -35.35 23.62 17.60
CA ASP A 229 -34.69 22.33 17.53
C ASP A 229 -35.25 21.50 16.35
N LEU A 230 -34.35 20.83 15.63
CA LEU A 230 -34.66 19.94 14.53
C LEU A 230 -35.49 18.73 14.95
N SER A 231 -35.37 18.29 16.22
CA SER A 231 -36.10 17.15 16.77
C SER A 231 -37.62 17.36 16.83
N LEU A 232 -38.06 18.63 16.90
CA LEU A 232 -39.45 19.03 17.05
C LEU A 232 -40.21 19.10 15.72
N VAL A 233 -39.50 19.03 14.59
CA VAL A 233 -40.05 19.23 13.24
C VAL A 233 -40.01 17.93 12.45
N THR A 234 -41.10 17.64 11.73
CA THR A 234 -41.11 16.51 10.79
C THR A 234 -40.44 16.91 9.48
N LEU A 235 -39.26 16.35 9.22
CA LEU A 235 -38.49 16.58 8.00
C LEU A 235 -38.99 15.70 6.83
N PRO A 236 -38.83 16.15 5.58
CA PRO A 236 -38.94 15.29 4.41
C PRO A 236 -37.99 14.08 4.53
N PRO A 237 -38.38 12.89 4.04
CA PRO A 237 -37.61 11.66 4.23
C PRO A 237 -36.17 11.76 3.69
N GLU A 238 -35.96 12.48 2.60
CA GLU A 238 -34.64 12.71 2.00
C GLU A 238 -33.69 13.48 2.92
N VAL A 239 -34.20 14.50 3.62
CA VAL A 239 -33.41 15.32 4.57
C VAL A 239 -33.28 14.60 5.92
N LYS A 240 -34.35 13.89 6.33
CA LYS A 240 -34.40 13.12 7.57
C LYS A 240 -33.34 12.01 7.61
N TYR A 241 -33.00 11.42 6.46
CA TYR A 241 -31.92 10.43 6.40
C TYR A 241 -30.61 10.95 7.01
N PHE A 242 -30.28 12.23 6.79
CA PHE A 242 -29.03 12.81 7.27
C PHE A 242 -29.01 13.10 8.78
N THR A 243 -30.13 12.93 9.49
CA THR A 243 -30.17 13.04 10.95
C THR A 243 -29.98 11.70 11.65
N TYR A 244 -29.96 10.58 10.91
CA TYR A 244 -29.83 9.25 11.50
C TYR A 244 -28.41 8.91 11.97
N ALA A 245 -28.36 8.15 13.06
CA ALA A 245 -27.14 7.50 13.56
C ALA A 245 -26.70 6.34 12.65
N ARG A 246 -25.48 5.83 12.90
CA ARG A 246 -24.77 4.90 12.01
C ARG A 246 -25.50 3.57 11.80
N ASP A 247 -26.31 3.13 12.76
CA ASP A 247 -27.11 1.91 12.71
C ASP A 247 -28.17 1.89 11.59
N LYS A 248 -28.57 3.08 11.10
CA LYS A 248 -29.62 3.23 10.07
C LYS A 248 -29.08 3.72 8.73
N TRP A 249 -27.76 3.82 8.58
CA TRP A 249 -27.16 4.22 7.31
C TRP A 249 -27.38 3.15 6.25
N LEU A 250 -27.55 3.58 5.00
CA LEU A 250 -27.64 2.66 3.89
C LEU A 250 -26.31 1.90 3.74
N PRO A 251 -26.30 0.59 3.43
CA PRO A 251 -25.07 -0.17 3.25
C PRO A 251 -24.14 0.40 2.16
N SER A 252 -24.70 1.08 1.16
CA SER A 252 -23.97 1.73 0.07
C SER A 252 -23.70 3.22 0.32
N ASP A 253 -23.78 3.69 1.57
CA ASP A 253 -23.58 5.09 1.91
C ASP A 253 -22.13 5.53 1.54
N PRO A 254 -21.95 6.69 0.87
CA PRO A 254 -20.63 7.15 0.42
C PRO A 254 -19.61 7.31 1.56
N GLN A 255 -20.07 7.60 2.79
CA GLN A 255 -19.20 7.68 3.96
C GLN A 255 -18.61 6.31 4.31
N LEU A 256 -19.40 5.24 4.27
CA LEU A 256 -18.95 3.88 4.56
C LEU A 256 -17.96 3.38 3.50
N ILE A 257 -18.24 3.68 2.22
CA ILE A 257 -17.34 3.37 1.10
C ILE A 257 -16.00 4.10 1.28
N SER A 258 -16.04 5.39 1.63
CA SER A 258 -14.84 6.18 1.91
C SER A 258 -14.02 5.57 3.03
N GLU A 259 -14.63 5.21 4.16
CA GLU A 259 -13.92 4.64 5.31
C GLU A 259 -13.27 3.29 4.97
N GLY A 260 -13.97 2.43 4.22
CA GLY A 260 -13.43 1.14 3.76
C GLY A 260 -12.25 1.29 2.81
N LEU A 261 -12.37 2.15 1.80
CA LEU A 261 -11.28 2.42 0.85
C LEU A 261 -10.08 3.11 1.54
N TYR A 262 -10.35 4.06 2.44
CA TYR A 262 -9.31 4.74 3.20
C TYR A 262 -8.50 3.76 4.05
N ALA A 263 -9.15 2.83 4.74
CA ALA A 263 -8.47 1.79 5.53
C ALA A 263 -7.54 0.92 4.67
N ILE A 264 -8.00 0.50 3.49
CA ILE A 264 -7.17 -0.25 2.52
C ILE A 264 -5.96 0.60 2.08
N ALA A 265 -6.18 1.88 1.77
CA ALA A 265 -5.12 2.79 1.34
C ALA A 265 -4.06 3.04 2.43
N VAL A 266 -4.47 3.12 3.69
CA VAL A 266 -3.55 3.22 4.84
C VAL A 266 -2.66 1.99 4.91
N VAL A 267 -3.21 0.78 4.82
CA VAL A 267 -2.41 -0.46 4.83
C VAL A 267 -1.41 -0.49 3.68
N LEU A 268 -1.86 -0.18 2.46
CA LEU A 268 -0.98 -0.12 1.29
C LEU A 268 0.12 0.93 1.43
N SER A 269 -0.15 2.04 2.12
CA SER A 269 0.84 3.07 2.38
C SER A 269 2.02 2.56 3.18
N PHE A 270 1.80 1.77 4.24
CA PHE A 270 2.88 1.19 5.04
C PHE A 270 3.75 0.20 4.25
N THR A 271 3.21 -0.45 3.21
CA THR A 271 4.00 -1.36 2.36
C THR A 271 5.12 -0.64 1.60
N ARG A 272 5.00 0.69 1.37
CA ARG A 272 6.00 1.48 0.65
C ARG A 272 7.30 1.70 1.42
N ILE A 273 7.36 1.37 2.71
CA ILE A 273 8.62 1.32 3.47
C ILE A 273 9.63 0.38 2.76
N ALA A 274 9.15 -0.62 2.02
CA ALA A 274 9.97 -1.50 1.21
C ALA A 274 10.83 -0.77 0.15
N TYR A 275 10.57 0.47 -0.24
CA TYR A 275 11.46 1.22 -1.13
C TYR A 275 12.71 1.74 -0.44
N ILE A 276 12.68 1.91 0.89
CA ILE A 276 13.77 2.46 1.68
C ILE A 276 14.65 1.34 2.24
N LEU A 277 14.05 0.19 2.57
CA LEU A 277 14.75 -0.97 3.14
C LEU A 277 15.99 -1.46 2.37
N PRO A 278 16.06 -1.43 1.02
CA PRO A 278 17.24 -1.88 0.28
C PRO A 278 18.49 -1.02 0.50
N ALA A 279 18.33 0.21 0.96
CA ALA A 279 19.45 1.12 1.22
C ALA A 279 20.23 0.76 2.49
N ASN A 280 19.68 -0.12 3.33
CA ASN A 280 20.36 -0.61 4.53
C ASN A 280 21.10 -1.92 4.25
N GLU A 281 22.37 -1.98 4.66
CA GLU A 281 23.25 -3.15 4.51
C GLU A 281 22.64 -4.44 5.11
N SER A 282 21.96 -4.34 6.25
CA SER A 282 21.36 -5.50 6.93
C SER A 282 20.03 -5.94 6.31
N PHE A 283 19.18 -4.99 5.88
CA PHE A 283 17.83 -5.31 5.40
C PHE A 283 17.75 -5.55 3.90
N GLY A 284 18.68 -5.01 3.10
CA GLY A 284 18.68 -5.17 1.65
C GLY A 284 18.74 -6.62 1.18
N PRO A 285 19.71 -7.44 1.62
CA PRO A 285 19.79 -8.85 1.25
C PRO A 285 18.53 -9.65 1.62
N LEU A 286 17.95 -9.37 2.80
CA LEU A 286 16.73 -10.00 3.29
C LEU A 286 15.52 -9.68 2.39
N GLN A 287 15.36 -8.43 1.98
CA GLN A 287 14.27 -8.06 1.09
C GLN A 287 14.42 -8.67 -0.31
N ILE A 288 15.66 -8.74 -0.83
CA ILE A 288 15.91 -9.37 -2.13
C ILE A 288 15.62 -10.87 -2.08
N SER A 289 15.95 -11.57 -0.98
CA SER A 289 15.63 -12.99 -0.84
C SER A 289 14.11 -13.20 -0.70
N LEU A 290 13.42 -12.40 0.12
CA LEU A 290 11.96 -12.41 0.24
C LEU A 290 11.27 -12.19 -1.12
N GLY A 291 11.74 -11.22 -1.91
CA GLY A 291 11.19 -10.96 -3.25
C GLY A 291 11.37 -12.13 -4.21
N ARG A 292 12.42 -12.95 -4.05
CA ARG A 292 12.61 -14.18 -4.85
C ARG A 292 11.68 -15.30 -4.40
N THR A 293 11.56 -15.53 -3.09
CA THR A 293 10.67 -16.57 -2.57
C THR A 293 9.20 -16.29 -2.90
N VAL A 294 8.77 -15.02 -2.86
CA VAL A 294 7.42 -14.62 -3.30
C VAL A 294 7.16 -14.98 -4.76
N LYS A 295 8.13 -14.75 -5.66
CA LYS A 295 7.99 -15.15 -7.08
C LYS A 295 7.86 -16.65 -7.25
N ASP A 296 8.53 -17.43 -6.40
CA ASP A 296 8.40 -18.88 -6.41
C ASP A 296 7.06 -19.34 -5.83
N ILE A 297 6.58 -18.71 -4.75
CA ILE A 297 5.24 -18.95 -4.17
C ILE A 297 4.14 -18.77 -5.21
N PHE A 298 4.21 -17.73 -6.06
CA PHE A 298 3.22 -17.52 -7.12
C PHE A 298 3.10 -18.70 -8.10
N LYS A 299 4.19 -19.42 -8.36
CA LYS A 299 4.15 -20.61 -9.23
C LYS A 299 3.34 -21.74 -8.58
N PHE A 300 3.54 -21.97 -7.29
CA PHE A 300 2.78 -22.97 -6.52
C PHE A 300 1.32 -22.55 -6.32
N MET A 301 1.06 -21.25 -6.20
CA MET A 301 -0.28 -20.71 -5.96
C MET A 301 -1.27 -21.05 -7.09
N VAL A 302 -0.78 -21.23 -8.32
CA VAL A 302 -1.64 -21.67 -9.45
C VAL A 302 -2.21 -23.06 -9.21
N LEU A 303 -1.38 -24.02 -8.78
CA LEU A 303 -1.84 -25.38 -8.46
C LEU A 303 -2.77 -25.36 -7.24
N PHE A 304 -2.43 -24.55 -6.23
CA PHE A 304 -3.26 -24.36 -5.05
C PHE A 304 -4.68 -23.90 -5.40
N ILE A 305 -4.81 -22.87 -6.24
CA ILE A 305 -6.10 -22.34 -6.67
C ILE A 305 -6.91 -23.40 -7.44
N MET A 306 -6.28 -24.22 -8.28
CA MET A 306 -6.98 -25.30 -8.99
C MET A 306 -7.61 -26.31 -8.03
N VAL A 307 -6.85 -26.78 -7.04
CA VAL A 307 -7.36 -27.72 -6.03
C VAL A 307 -8.43 -27.06 -5.18
N PHE A 308 -8.19 -25.83 -4.71
CA PHE A 308 -9.12 -25.05 -3.91
C PHE A 308 -10.49 -24.90 -4.61
N LEU A 309 -10.49 -24.51 -5.89
CA LEU A 309 -11.72 -24.35 -6.67
C LEU A 309 -12.45 -25.67 -6.90
N ALA A 310 -11.72 -26.77 -7.14
CA ALA A 310 -12.33 -28.09 -7.32
C ALA A 310 -13.10 -28.53 -6.07
N PHE A 311 -12.51 -28.39 -4.89
CA PHE A 311 -13.20 -28.69 -3.63
C PHE A 311 -14.32 -27.70 -3.31
N MET A 312 -14.14 -26.41 -3.59
CA MET A 312 -15.18 -25.40 -3.39
C MET A 312 -16.44 -25.73 -4.21
N ILE A 313 -16.27 -26.03 -5.50
CA ILE A 313 -17.39 -26.38 -6.38
C ILE A 313 -18.00 -27.72 -5.95
N GLY A 314 -17.17 -28.72 -5.60
CA GLY A 314 -17.65 -30.02 -5.12
C GLY A 314 -18.51 -29.91 -3.86
N MET A 315 -18.06 -29.13 -2.87
CA MET A 315 -18.81 -28.88 -1.63
C MET A 315 -20.08 -28.06 -1.89
N PHE A 316 -20.01 -27.06 -2.77
CA PHE A 316 -21.19 -26.28 -3.17
C PHE A 316 -22.26 -27.15 -3.84
N ILE A 317 -21.87 -28.00 -4.80
CA ILE A 317 -22.81 -28.92 -5.47
C ILE A 317 -23.45 -29.86 -4.45
N LEU A 318 -22.68 -30.38 -3.49
CA LEU A 318 -23.18 -31.30 -2.47
C LEU A 318 -24.20 -30.65 -1.53
N TYR A 319 -23.95 -29.40 -1.10
CA TYR A 319 -24.72 -28.74 -0.03
C TYR A 319 -25.70 -27.66 -0.49
N SER A 320 -25.70 -27.27 -1.78
CA SER A 320 -26.58 -26.22 -2.33
C SER A 320 -28.08 -26.45 -2.04
N TYR A 321 -28.55 -27.69 -2.10
CA TYR A 321 -29.95 -28.06 -1.83
C TYR A 321 -30.34 -28.07 -0.34
N TYR A 322 -29.37 -27.89 0.57
CA TYR A 322 -29.59 -27.98 2.02
C TYR A 322 -29.73 -26.61 2.69
N LEU A 323 -29.99 -25.55 1.94
CA LEU A 323 -30.26 -24.22 2.50
C LEU A 323 -31.41 -24.28 3.53
N GLY A 324 -31.17 -23.77 4.74
CA GLY A 324 -32.12 -23.84 5.88
C GLY A 324 -32.09 -25.16 6.67
N ALA A 325 -31.53 -26.22 6.10
CA ALA A 325 -31.42 -27.57 6.70
C ALA A 325 -30.03 -27.89 7.27
N LYS A 326 -29.14 -26.88 7.38
CA LYS A 326 -27.82 -26.98 8.01
C LYS A 326 -27.76 -26.24 9.35
N VAL A 327 -26.79 -26.59 10.18
CA VAL A 327 -26.49 -25.87 11.44
C VAL A 327 -25.85 -24.50 11.15
N ASN A 328 -25.01 -24.43 10.12
CA ASN A 328 -24.29 -23.23 9.66
C ASN A 328 -24.61 -22.98 8.16
N PRO A 329 -24.67 -21.71 7.69
CA PRO A 329 -24.81 -21.36 6.26
C PRO A 329 -23.71 -21.89 5.31
N ALA A 330 -22.62 -22.45 5.83
CA ALA A 330 -21.48 -22.97 5.08
C ALA A 330 -21.88 -23.91 3.93
N PHE A 331 -21.20 -23.73 2.80
CA PHE A 331 -21.34 -24.50 1.56
C PHE A 331 -22.67 -24.38 0.81
N THR A 332 -23.61 -23.55 1.27
CA THR A 332 -24.93 -23.39 0.63
C THR A 332 -24.91 -22.46 -0.58
N THR A 333 -24.00 -21.48 -0.58
CA THR A 333 -23.74 -20.58 -1.70
C THR A 333 -22.27 -20.66 -2.10
N VAL A 334 -21.93 -20.19 -3.31
CA VAL A 334 -20.53 -20.14 -3.78
C VAL A 334 -19.68 -19.26 -2.86
N GLU A 335 -20.21 -18.12 -2.41
CA GLU A 335 -19.52 -17.19 -1.51
C GLU A 335 -19.25 -17.82 -0.14
N GLU A 336 -20.24 -18.46 0.49
CA GLU A 336 -20.06 -19.11 1.79
C GLU A 336 -19.16 -20.34 1.69
N SER A 337 -19.18 -21.05 0.55
CA SER A 337 -18.24 -22.15 0.27
C SER A 337 -16.80 -21.64 0.21
N PHE A 338 -16.57 -20.52 -0.49
CA PHE A 338 -15.27 -19.86 -0.55
C PHE A 338 -14.80 -19.45 0.85
N LYS A 339 -15.62 -18.73 1.62
CA LYS A 339 -15.28 -18.28 2.98
C LYS A 339 -14.89 -19.47 3.87
N THR A 340 -15.70 -20.52 3.87
CA THR A 340 -15.50 -21.68 4.76
C THR A 340 -14.19 -22.41 4.44
N LEU A 341 -13.91 -22.69 3.16
CA LEU A 341 -12.65 -23.35 2.76
C LEU A 341 -11.43 -22.45 2.90
N PHE A 342 -11.58 -21.15 2.65
CA PHE A 342 -10.47 -20.20 2.83
C PHE A 342 -10.03 -20.15 4.29
N TRP A 343 -10.98 -20.01 5.22
CA TRP A 343 -10.68 -19.96 6.65
C TRP A 343 -10.25 -21.30 7.23
N SER A 344 -10.60 -22.43 6.59
CA SER A 344 -10.16 -23.74 7.06
C SER A 344 -8.67 -24.00 6.85
N ILE A 345 -8.03 -23.37 5.85
CA ILE A 345 -6.56 -23.41 5.66
C ILE A 345 -5.84 -22.89 6.92
N PHE A 346 -6.46 -21.92 7.61
CA PHE A 346 -5.93 -21.32 8.84
C PHE A 346 -6.46 -21.98 10.12
N GLY A 347 -7.22 -23.07 10.01
CA GLY A 347 -7.82 -23.75 11.16
C GLY A 347 -8.95 -22.99 11.85
N LEU A 348 -9.52 -21.95 11.21
CA LEU A 348 -10.58 -21.11 11.77
C LEU A 348 -11.99 -21.55 11.35
N SER A 349 -12.11 -22.70 10.69
CA SER A 349 -13.39 -23.23 10.24
C SER A 349 -13.88 -24.36 11.14
N GLU A 350 -15.15 -24.32 11.50
CA GLU A 350 -15.76 -25.31 12.38
C GLU A 350 -16.14 -26.60 11.66
N VAL A 351 -15.98 -27.74 12.33
CA VAL A 351 -16.45 -29.05 11.85
C VAL A 351 -17.99 -29.13 11.78
N SER A 352 -18.68 -28.29 12.56
CA SER A 352 -20.14 -28.10 12.54
C SER A 352 -20.66 -27.65 11.16
N SER A 353 -19.80 -27.09 10.30
CA SER A 353 -20.13 -26.63 8.95
C SER A 353 -20.58 -27.76 8.00
N VAL A 354 -20.24 -29.00 8.31
CA VAL A 354 -20.60 -30.20 7.52
C VAL A 354 -21.93 -30.80 8.00
N VAL A 355 -22.31 -30.57 9.26
CA VAL A 355 -23.45 -31.22 9.92
C VAL A 355 -24.78 -30.73 9.35
N LEU A 356 -25.66 -31.70 9.05
CA LEU A 356 -27.02 -31.47 8.58
C LEU A 356 -28.03 -31.62 9.73
N LYS A 357 -29.17 -30.94 9.64
CA LYS A 357 -30.30 -31.14 10.57
C LYS A 357 -31.12 -32.38 10.22
N TYR A 358 -31.07 -32.83 8.97
CA TYR A 358 -31.79 -34.02 8.49
C TYR A 358 -30.92 -35.28 8.61
N ASN A 359 -31.58 -36.44 8.71
CA ASN A 359 -30.92 -37.74 8.85
C ASN A 359 -30.33 -38.28 7.53
N HIS A 360 -29.84 -37.41 6.64
CA HIS A 360 -29.19 -37.77 5.37
C HIS A 360 -27.71 -38.09 5.60
N LYS A 361 -27.45 -39.11 6.43
CA LYS A 361 -26.09 -39.48 6.88
C LYS A 361 -25.10 -39.74 5.76
N PHE A 362 -25.56 -40.25 4.61
CA PHE A 362 -24.68 -40.47 3.46
C PHE A 362 -24.04 -39.16 2.98
N ILE A 363 -24.83 -38.10 2.84
CA ILE A 363 -24.35 -36.79 2.36
C ILE A 363 -23.41 -36.16 3.38
N GLU A 364 -23.76 -36.25 4.66
CA GLU A 364 -22.91 -35.77 5.76
C GLU A 364 -21.56 -36.50 5.78
N ASN A 365 -21.55 -37.83 5.64
CA ASN A 365 -20.33 -38.63 5.55
C ASN A 365 -19.47 -38.27 4.32
N ILE A 366 -20.08 -38.08 3.15
CA ILE A 366 -19.35 -37.63 1.95
C ILE A 366 -18.75 -36.25 2.19
N GLY A 367 -19.47 -35.34 2.83
CA GLY A 367 -18.93 -34.03 3.19
C GLY A 367 -17.77 -34.10 4.17
N TYR A 368 -17.83 -34.97 5.18
CA TYR A 368 -16.72 -35.20 6.11
C TYR A 368 -15.48 -35.72 5.39
N VAL A 369 -15.67 -36.67 4.46
CA VAL A 369 -14.56 -37.23 3.66
C VAL A 369 -13.96 -36.16 2.76
N LEU A 370 -14.77 -35.42 1.99
CA LEU A 370 -14.28 -34.37 1.09
C LEU A 370 -13.55 -33.26 1.85
N TYR A 371 -14.12 -32.81 2.97
CA TYR A 371 -13.51 -31.76 3.80
C TYR A 371 -12.23 -32.25 4.50
N GLY A 372 -12.19 -33.52 4.92
CA GLY A 372 -10.99 -34.15 5.45
C GLY A 372 -9.88 -34.26 4.41
N ILE A 373 -10.19 -34.76 3.20
CA ILE A 373 -9.23 -34.85 2.09
C ILE A 373 -8.73 -33.46 1.69
N TYR A 374 -9.61 -32.46 1.63
CA TYR A 374 -9.21 -31.07 1.38
C TYR A 374 -8.16 -30.60 2.39
N ASN A 375 -8.42 -30.74 3.69
CA ASN A 375 -7.47 -30.28 4.71
C ASN A 375 -6.14 -31.05 4.66
N VAL A 376 -6.15 -32.36 4.41
CA VAL A 376 -4.91 -33.13 4.19
C VAL A 376 -4.15 -32.62 2.97
N THR A 377 -4.85 -32.40 1.85
CA THR A 377 -4.25 -31.95 0.58
C THR A 377 -3.70 -30.52 0.65
N MET A 378 -4.28 -29.66 1.50
CA MET A 378 -3.81 -28.28 1.66
C MET A 378 -2.56 -28.19 2.57
N VAL A 379 -2.40 -29.14 3.50
CA VAL A 379 -1.30 -29.15 4.47
C VAL A 379 -0.08 -29.91 3.96
N VAL A 380 -0.31 -31.02 3.25
CA VAL A 380 0.74 -31.86 2.62
C VAL A 380 1.13 -31.25 1.28
#